data_AF-A0A7S2HX56-F1
#
_entry.id   AF-A0A7S2HX56-F1
#
_cell.length_a   1.000
_cell.length_b   1.000
_cell.length_c   1.000
_cell.angle_alpha   90.00
_cell.angle_beta   90.00
_cell.angle_gamma   90.00
#
_symmetry.space_group_name_H-M   'P 1'
#
loop_
_entity.id
_entity.type
_entity.pdbx_description
1 polymer ?
#
loop_
_entity_poly.entity_id
_entity_poly.type
_entity_poly.pdbx_seq_one_letter_code
_entity_poly.pdbx_strand_id
1 'polypeptide(L)'
;PIILRGISCTDPKCKKRHDLSRESVTPLCSYFQKNGQCLKGKDCPFRHVKVNARAEVCPSFSYLGYCEDPNCTMKHVRQKRQQQQQHIRRPFSLKLKTDAGASS
;
A
#
# COMPACT_ATOMS: atom_id res chain seq x y z
N PRO A 1 4.23 -2.38 -7.48
CA PRO A 1 4.79 -2.37 -6.10
C PRO A 1 6.29 -2.09 -6.19
N ILE A 2 6.82 -1.21 -5.33
CA ILE A 2 8.19 -0.67 -5.41
C ILE A 2 9.14 -1.44 -4.45
N ILE A 3 8.84 -2.70 -4.16
CA ILE A 3 9.60 -3.51 -3.20
C ILE A 3 9.99 -4.82 -3.87
N LEU A 4 11.29 -5.11 -3.90
CA LEU A 4 11.79 -6.40 -4.37
C LEU A 4 11.77 -7.37 -3.19
N ARG A 5 10.94 -8.42 -3.26
CA ARG A 5 10.81 -9.40 -2.18
C ARG A 5 11.78 -10.55 -2.40
N GLY A 6 12.72 -10.73 -1.47
CA GLY A 6 13.53 -11.94 -1.39
C GLY A 6 14.48 -12.17 -2.56
N ILE A 7 14.84 -11.12 -3.29
CA ILE A 7 15.87 -11.14 -4.32
C ILE A 7 16.88 -10.08 -3.90
N SER A 8 18.15 -10.46 -3.75
CA SER A 8 19.23 -9.50 -3.61
C SER A 8 19.34 -8.73 -4.92
N CYS A 9 18.97 -7.44 -4.90
CA CYS A 9 19.15 -6.57 -6.03
C CYS A 9 20.60 -6.10 -6.06
N THR A 10 21.34 -6.46 -7.10
CA THR A 10 22.73 -6.02 -7.31
C THR A 10 22.84 -4.83 -8.26
N ASP A 11 21.72 -4.35 -8.83
CA ASP A 11 21.69 -3.20 -9.72
C ASP A 11 21.85 -1.89 -8.92
N PRO A 12 22.99 -1.18 -9.07
CA PRO A 12 23.22 0.08 -8.37
C PRO A 12 22.27 1.21 -8.79
N LYS A 13 21.56 1.08 -9.92
CA LYS A 13 20.57 2.06 -10.41
C LYS A 13 19.14 1.72 -10.00
N CYS A 14 18.92 0.66 -9.22
CA CYS A 14 17.60 0.23 -8.82
C CYS A 14 16.92 1.30 -7.93
N LYS A 15 15.81 1.87 -8.42
CA LYS A 15 14.98 2.84 -7.67
C LYS A 15 13.92 2.19 -6.77
N LYS A 16 14.05 0.89 -6.48
CA LYS A 16 13.11 0.17 -5.59
C LYS A 16 13.60 0.25 -4.15
N ARG A 17 12.68 0.11 -3.19
CA ARG A 17 13.01 0.03 -1.77
C ARG A 17 13.43 -1.40 -1.43
N HIS A 18 14.61 -1.52 -0.81
CA HIS A 18 15.20 -2.80 -0.36
C HIS A 18 15.34 -2.89 1.16
N ASP A 19 15.01 -1.82 1.87
CA ASP A 19 15.11 -1.65 3.31
C ASP A 19 13.86 -2.15 4.07
N LEU A 20 12.76 -2.38 3.37
CA LEU A 20 11.50 -2.80 3.98
C LEU A 20 11.47 -4.32 4.24
N SER A 21 11.10 -4.69 5.47
CA SER A 21 10.91 -6.08 5.89
C SER A 21 9.71 -6.74 5.17
N ARG A 22 9.64 -8.07 5.20
CA ARG A 22 8.48 -8.80 4.67
C ARG A 22 7.21 -8.43 5.42
N GLU A 23 7.30 -8.18 6.71
CA GLU A 23 6.21 -7.84 7.61
C GLU A 23 5.62 -6.48 7.25
N SER A 24 6.47 -5.49 6.96
CA SER A 24 6.09 -4.14 6.59
C SER A 24 5.24 -4.07 5.32
N VAL A 25 5.35 -5.06 4.44
CA VAL A 25 4.75 -5.03 3.08
C VAL A 25 3.70 -6.11 2.85
N THR A 26 3.53 -7.03 3.80
CA THR A 26 2.66 -8.21 3.65
C THR A 26 1.34 -7.99 4.37
N PRO A 27 0.19 -8.08 3.66
CA PRO A 27 -1.10 -7.89 4.30
C PRO A 27 -1.46 -9.05 5.22
N LEU A 28 -2.42 -8.80 6.10
CA LEU A 28 -3.03 -9.81 6.97
C LEU A 28 -3.80 -10.83 6.15
N CYS A 29 -3.73 -12.10 6.58
CA CYS A 29 -4.57 -13.16 6.03
C CYS A 29 -6.02 -12.97 6.50
N SER A 30 -6.94 -12.72 5.57
CA SER A 30 -8.34 -12.51 5.89
C SER A 30 -9.00 -13.75 6.52
N TYR A 31 -8.63 -14.96 6.07
CA TYR A 31 -9.15 -16.22 6.62
C TYR A 31 -8.71 -16.42 8.06
N PHE A 32 -7.40 -16.31 8.32
CA PHE A 32 -6.86 -16.39 9.69
C PHE A 32 -7.46 -15.30 10.58
N GLN A 33 -7.62 -14.09 10.05
CA GLN A 33 -8.13 -13.00 10.85
C GLN A 33 -9.59 -13.21 11.27
N LYS A 34 -10.43 -13.70 10.34
CA LYS A 34 -11.84 -14.03 10.60
C LYS A 34 -12.01 -15.28 11.46
N ASN A 35 -11.33 -16.37 11.10
CA ASN A 35 -11.62 -17.71 11.63
C ASN A 35 -10.61 -18.17 12.68
N GLY A 36 -9.51 -17.44 12.87
CA GLY A 36 -8.35 -17.89 13.66
C GLY A 36 -7.51 -18.98 12.98
N GLN A 37 -7.92 -19.43 11.78
CA GLN A 37 -7.31 -20.55 11.07
C GLN A 37 -7.25 -20.27 9.57
N CYS A 38 -6.23 -20.83 8.92
CA CYS A 38 -6.06 -20.80 7.47
C CYS A 38 -5.54 -22.16 6.99
N LEU A 39 -6.19 -22.72 5.98
CA LEU A 39 -5.84 -24.04 5.42
C LEU A 39 -4.41 -24.10 4.85
N LYS A 40 -3.83 -22.96 4.47
CA LYS A 40 -2.45 -22.87 3.98
C LYS A 40 -1.40 -22.89 5.08
N GLY A 41 -1.79 -22.83 6.35
CA GLY A 41 -0.87 -22.90 7.48
C GLY A 41 0.37 -21.99 7.33
N LYS A 42 1.56 -22.56 7.47
CA LYS A 42 2.83 -21.83 7.36
C LYS A 42 3.18 -21.41 5.93
N ASP A 43 2.59 -22.05 4.93
CA ASP A 43 2.80 -21.73 3.51
C ASP A 43 1.91 -20.59 3.02
N CYS A 44 1.10 -20.01 3.91
CA CYS A 44 0.30 -18.84 3.57
C CYS A 44 1.20 -17.64 3.29
N PRO A 45 1.07 -16.97 2.12
CA PRO A 45 1.90 -15.80 1.78
C PRO A 45 1.48 -14.53 2.53
N PHE A 46 0.50 -14.63 3.44
CA PHE A 46 -0.07 -13.54 4.21
C PHE A 46 0.20 -13.70 5.69
N ARG A 47 0.20 -12.60 6.43
CA ARG A 47 0.53 -12.60 7.86
C ARG A 47 -0.59 -13.25 8.68
N HIS A 48 -0.24 -14.23 9.51
CA HIS A 48 -1.10 -14.86 10.51
C HIS A 48 -0.92 -14.19 11.88
N VAL A 49 -1.37 -12.93 11.99
CA VAL A 49 -1.36 -12.17 13.25
C VAL A 49 -2.78 -11.73 13.57
N LYS A 50 -3.21 -11.93 14.82
CA LYS A 50 -4.53 -11.52 15.29
C LYS A 50 -4.47 -10.05 15.68
N VAL A 51 -5.09 -9.18 14.89
CA VAL A 51 -5.30 -7.77 15.26
C VAL A 51 -6.69 -7.56 15.86
N ASN A 52 -6.88 -6.49 16.61
CA ASN A 52 -8.18 -6.16 17.18
C ASN A 52 -9.23 -5.98 16.07
N ALA A 53 -10.38 -6.63 16.19
CA ALA A 53 -11.47 -6.55 15.21
C ALA A 53 -12.05 -5.13 15.07
N ARG A 54 -11.90 -4.27 16.09
CA ARG A 54 -12.31 -2.85 16.06
C ARG A 54 -11.20 -1.89 15.62
N ALA A 55 -9.96 -2.37 15.45
CA ALA A 55 -8.88 -1.51 14.98
C ALA A 55 -9.20 -0.93 13.59
N GLU A 56 -8.78 0.31 13.36
CA GLU A 56 -8.90 0.97 12.07
C GLU A 56 -7.94 0.37 11.03
N VAL A 57 -8.12 0.73 9.77
CA VAL A 57 -7.20 0.37 8.68
C VAL A 57 -5.98 1.28 8.75
N CYS A 58 -4.78 0.71 8.67
CA CYS A 58 -3.56 1.50 8.63
C CYS A 58 -3.51 2.35 7.35
N PRO A 59 -3.50 3.70 7.43
CA PRO A 59 -3.50 4.55 6.25
C PRO A 59 -2.23 4.36 5.42
N SER A 60 -1.05 4.32 6.06
CA SER A 60 0.23 4.10 5.36
C SER A 60 0.21 2.79 4.57
N PHE A 61 -0.22 1.70 5.21
CA PHE A 61 -0.30 0.41 4.54
C PHE A 61 -1.33 0.41 3.40
N SER A 62 -2.48 1.04 3.62
CA SER A 62 -3.57 1.10 2.65
C SER A 62 -3.21 1.94 1.42
N TYR A 63 -2.59 3.11 1.60
CA TYR A 63 -2.28 4.05 0.52
C TYR A 63 -0.93 3.78 -0.14
N LEU A 64 0.11 3.49 0.64
CA LEU A 64 1.48 3.28 0.14
C LEU A 64 1.77 1.81 -0.18
N GLY A 65 1.01 0.89 0.43
CA GLY A 65 1.22 -0.55 0.32
C GLY A 65 2.24 -1.11 1.31
N TYR A 66 2.73 -0.30 2.26
CA TYR A 66 3.64 -0.70 3.32
C TYR A 66 3.48 0.16 4.59
N CYS A 67 3.95 -0.35 5.73
CA CYS A 67 4.03 0.36 7.00
C CYS A 67 5.41 0.12 7.63
N GLU A 68 6.06 1.19 8.08
CA GLU A 68 7.40 1.13 8.66
C GLU A 68 7.38 0.91 10.18
N ASP A 69 6.24 1.12 10.83
CA ASP A 69 6.09 0.86 12.26
C ASP A 69 6.01 -0.65 12.51
N PRO A 70 7.03 -1.26 13.16
CA PRO A 70 7.04 -2.70 13.45
C PRO A 70 5.98 -3.09 14.49
N ASN A 71 5.49 -2.14 15.28
CA ASN A 71 4.52 -2.34 16.35
C ASN A 71 3.11 -1.86 15.97
N CYS A 72 2.85 -1.59 14.68
CA CYS A 72 1.57 -1.08 14.22
C CYS A 72 0.41 -2.02 14.62
N THR A 73 -0.52 -1.51 15.41
CA THR A 73 -1.69 -2.26 15.91
C THR A 73 -2.91 -2.16 14.99
N MET A 74 -2.81 -1.37 13.92
CA MET A 74 -3.86 -1.16 12.92
C MET A 74 -3.93 -2.32 11.92
N LYS A 75 -5.04 -2.41 11.19
CA LYS A 75 -5.25 -3.46 10.18
C LYS A 75 -4.45 -3.18 8.91
N HIS A 76 -3.42 -3.99 8.65
CA HIS A 76 -2.70 -4.04 7.37
C HIS A 76 -3.50 -4.84 6.32
N VAL A 77 -4.59 -4.25 5.84
CA VAL A 77 -5.38 -4.79 4.72
C VAL A 77 -5.04 -4.05 3.44
N ARG A 78 -4.95 -4.78 2.33
CA ARG A 78 -5.01 -4.13 1.02
C ARG A 78 -6.48 -3.83 0.74
N GLN A 79 -6.82 -2.55 0.56
CA GLN A 79 -8.08 -2.19 -0.09
C GLN A 79 -8.14 -2.96 -1.40
N LYS A 80 -9.25 -3.66 -1.67
CA LYS A 80 -9.46 -4.23 -3.00
C LYS A 80 -9.35 -3.06 -3.95
N ARG A 81 -8.38 -3.11 -4.88
CA ARG A 81 -8.40 -2.28 -6.07
C ARG A 81 -9.68 -2.63 -6.84
N GLN A 82 -10.83 -2.09 -6.42
CA GLN A 82 -11.92 -1.87 -7.36
C GLN A 82 -11.36 -0.83 -8.30
N GLN A 83 -10.75 -1.34 -9.37
CA GLN A 83 -10.38 -0.63 -10.58
C GLN A 83 -9.94 0.82 -10.34
N GLN A 84 -8.63 1.00 -10.26
CA GLN A 84 -8.00 2.24 -10.71
C GLN A 84 -8.12 2.36 -12.25
N GLN A 85 -9.31 2.11 -12.80
CA GLN A 85 -9.77 2.38 -14.15
C GLN A 85 -11.07 3.16 -13.99
N GLN A 86 -10.96 4.45 -13.66
CA GLN A 86 -11.94 5.47 -14.05
C GLN A 86 -11.63 6.92 -13.61
N HIS A 87 -10.54 7.21 -12.89
CA HIS A 87 -10.23 8.62 -12.61
C HIS A 87 -8.74 8.98 -12.55
N ILE A 88 -7.99 8.60 -13.60
CA ILE A 88 -7.04 9.57 -14.16
C ILE A 88 -7.89 10.57 -14.97
N ARG A 89 -8.73 11.38 -14.31
CA ARG A 89 -9.04 12.68 -14.89
C ARG A 89 -7.93 13.61 -14.43
N ARG A 90 -7.37 14.25 -15.44
CA ARG A 90 -6.33 15.27 -15.46
C ARG A 90 -6.44 16.29 -14.32
N PRO A 91 -5.31 16.92 -13.96
CA PRO A 91 -5.20 17.75 -12.77
C PRO A 91 -6.12 18.97 -12.83
N PHE A 92 -6.52 19.40 -11.64
CA PHE A 92 -6.94 20.74 -11.26
C PHE A 92 -6.44 21.82 -12.25
N SER A 93 -7.32 22.34 -13.11
CA SER A 93 -7.04 23.58 -13.84
C SER A 93 -7.01 24.73 -12.85
N LEU A 94 -5.83 25.01 -12.27
CA LEU A 94 -5.57 26.30 -11.63
C LEU A 94 -5.78 27.39 -12.69
N LYS A 95 -6.84 28.17 -12.53
CA LYS A 95 -7.01 29.44 -13.25
C LYS A 95 -5.82 30.33 -12.90
N LEU A 96 -5.00 30.67 -13.87
CA LEU A 96 -4.13 31.83 -13.80
C LEU A 96 -4.72 32.89 -14.75
N LYS A 97 -5.30 33.92 -14.15
CA LYS A 97 -5.68 35.17 -14.82
C LYS A 97 -4.39 35.88 -15.24
N THR A 98 -4.34 36.36 -16.48
CA THR A 98 -3.49 37.50 -16.84
C THR A 98 -4.26 38.37 -17.82
N ASP A 99 -4.60 39.56 -17.36
CA ASP A 99 -5.10 40.69 -18.13
C ASP A 99 -3.99 41.25 -19.03
N ALA A 100 -4.32 41.58 -20.29
CA ALA A 100 -3.70 42.65 -21.08
C ALA A 100 -4.39 42.75 -22.46
N GLY A 101 -5.03 43.88 -22.74
CA GLY A 101 -5.50 44.25 -24.07
C GLY A 101 -4.41 44.92 -24.93
N ALA A 102 -4.68 45.02 -26.23
CA ALA A 102 -4.22 46.02 -27.22
C ALA A 102 -4.44 45.40 -28.62
N SER A 103 -5.40 45.90 -29.39
CA SER A 103 -5.18 46.92 -30.45
C SER A 103 -4.49 46.35 -31.69
N SER A 104 -5.27 46.20 -32.77
CA SER A 104 -5.08 46.82 -34.09
C SER A 104 -6.17 46.35 -35.05
#